data_AF-A0A291P7R0-F1
#
_entry.id   AF-A0A291P7R0-F1
#
_cell.length_a   1.000
_cell.length_b   1.000
_cell.length_c   1.000
_cell.angle_alpha   90.00
_cell.angle_beta   90.00
_cell.angle_gamma   90.00
#
_symmetry.space_group_name_H-M   'P 1'
#
loop_
_entity.id
_entity.type
_entity.pdbx_description
1 polymer ?
#
loop_
_entity_poly.entity_id
_entity_poly.type
_entity_poly.pdbx_seq_one_letter_code
_entity_poly.pdbx_strand_id
1 'polypeptide(L)' 'MWQIIKSVLAAFFGVQKEARRREDFEKGRAAPFIIVGVLMAIVLVILVVLVATLAAG' A
#
# COMPACT_ATOMS: atom_id res chain seq x y z
N MET A 1 12.86 -1.91 3.53
CA MET A 1 12.00 -1.04 2.69
C MET A 1 11.33 -1.80 1.56
N TRP A 2 12.05 -2.49 0.68
CA TRP A 2 11.43 -3.27 -0.41
C TRP A 2 10.40 -4.33 0.04
N GLN A 3 10.69 -5.06 1.12
CA GLN A 3 9.75 -6.04 1.69
C GLN A 3 8.47 -5.38 2.22
N ILE A 4 8.60 -4.20 2.83
CA ILE A 4 7.48 -3.41 3.36
C ILE A 4 6.58 -2.95 2.22
N ILE A 5 7.16 -2.40 1.14
CA ILE A 5 6.41 -2.00 -0.05
C ILE A 5 5.65 -3.18 -0.65
N LYS A 6 6.31 -4.34 -0.81
CA LYS A 6 5.64 -5.57 -1.29
C LYS A 6 4.52 -6.04 -0.36
N SER A 7 4.72 -5.96 0.95
CA SER A 7 3.70 -6.39 1.91
C SER A 7 2.50 -5.46 1.92
N VAL A 8 2.72 -4.14 1.91
CA VAL A 8 1.66 -3.13 1.80
C VAL A 8 0.91 -3.30 0.48
N LEU A 9 1.60 -3.47 -0.65
CA LEU A 9 0.96 -3.79 -1.94
C LEU A 9 0.09 -5.05 -1.85
N ALA A 10 0.62 -6.14 -1.31
CA ALA A 10 -0.13 -7.38 -1.16
C ALA A 10 -1.36 -7.21 -0.26
N ALA A 11 -1.28 -6.38 0.79
CA ALA A 11 -2.39 -6.04 1.65
C ALA A 11 -3.47 -5.22 0.91
N PHE A 12 -3.08 -4.24 0.10
CA PHE A 12 -4.00 -3.45 -0.73
C PHE A 12 -4.78 -4.32 -1.73
N PHE A 13 -4.10 -5.29 -2.35
CA PHE A 13 -4.76 -6.25 -3.25
C PHE A 13 -5.51 -7.38 -2.52
N GLY A 14 -5.46 -7.43 -1.19
CA GLY A 14 -6.08 -8.51 -0.39
C GLY A 14 -5.41 -9.87 -0.54
N VAL A 15 -4.24 -9.94 -1.18
CA VAL A 15 -3.47 -11.17 -1.45
C VAL A 15 -2.33 -11.38 -0.44
N GLN A 16 -2.35 -10.67 0.68
CA GLN A 16 -1.35 -10.79 1.74
C GLN A 16 -1.43 -12.17 2.40
N LYS A 17 -0.29 -12.85 2.53
CA LYS A 17 -0.19 -14.13 3.25
C LYS A 17 -0.10 -13.88 4.76
N GLU A 18 -0.83 -14.68 5.55
CA GLU A 18 -0.84 -14.59 7.02
C GLU A 18 0.53 -14.75 7.67
N ALA A 19 1.41 -15.62 7.17
CA ALA A 19 2.76 -15.77 7.70
C ALA A 19 3.58 -14.47 7.58
N ARG A 20 3.44 -13.75 6.47
CA ARG A 20 4.13 -12.48 6.22
C ARG A 20 3.53 -11.36 7.06
N ARG A 21 2.20 -11.34 7.19
CA ARG A 21 1.47 -10.44 8.08
C ARG A 21 1.97 -10.58 9.53
N ARG A 22 2.03 -11.82 10.05
CA ARG A 22 2.55 -12.08 11.41
C ARG A 22 3.99 -11.60 11.56
N GLU A 23 4.87 -11.93 10.61
CA GLU A 23 6.26 -11.46 10.63
C GLU A 23 6.36 -9.93 10.65
N ASP A 24 5.56 -9.24 9.84
CA ASP A 24 5.51 -7.77 9.78
C ASP A 24 5.06 -7.15 11.10
N PHE A 25 4.10 -7.75 11.80
CA PHE A 25 3.54 -7.25 13.07
C PHE A 25 4.30 -7.70 14.32
N GLU A 26 5.04 -8.81 14.26
CA GLU A 26 5.81 -9.34 15.40
C GLU A 26 7.25 -8.83 15.41
N LYS A 27 7.87 -8.65 14.24
CA LYS A 27 9.28 -8.27 14.12
C LYS A 27 9.48 -6.83 13.64
N GLY A 28 8.46 -6.22 13.05
CA GLY A 28 8.54 -4.89 12.43
C GLY A 28 8.07 -3.75 13.33
N ARG A 29 8.59 -2.54 13.09
CA ARG A 29 7.97 -1.29 13.59
C ARG A 29 6.79 -0.95 12.67
N ALA A 30 5.66 -0.48 13.22
CA ALA A 30 4.48 -0.13 12.42
C ALA A 30 4.65 1.12 11.55
N ALA A 31 5.47 2.10 11.98
CA ALA A 31 5.59 3.41 11.34
C ALA A 31 5.93 3.36 9.82
N PRO A 32 6.92 2.57 9.35
CA PRO A 32 7.22 2.47 7.92
C PRO A 32 6.06 1.89 7.08
N PHE A 33 5.27 0.97 7.63
CA PHE A 33 4.10 0.41 6.93
C PHE A 33 3.01 1.46 6.76
N ILE A 34 2.76 2.27 7.80
CA ILE A 34 1.79 3.38 7.76
C ILE A 34 2.23 4.42 6.72
N ILE A 35 3.50 4.84 6.75
CA ILE A 35 4.02 5.84 5.79
C ILE A 35 3.86 5.34 4.36
N VAL A 36 4.27 4.10 4.07
CA VAL A 36 4.16 3.51 2.73
C VAL A 36 2.70 3.36 2.31
N GLY A 37 1.81 2.94 3.22
CA GLY A 37 0.37 2.81 2.94
C GLY A 37 -0.30 4.15 2.61
N VAL A 38 0.00 5.20 3.36
CA VAL A 38 -0.52 6.56 3.11
C VAL A 38 -0.01 7.09 1.77
N LEU A 39 1.29 6.96 1.48
CA LEU A 39 1.86 7.37 0.19
C LEU A 39 1.19 6.63 -0.98
N MET A 40 0.95 5.32 -0.84
CA MET A 40 0.24 4.56 -1.87
C MET A 40 -1.21 5.00 -2.06
N ALA A 41 -1.93 5.30 -0.98
CA ALA A 41 -3.30 5.81 -1.06
C ALA A 41 -3.36 7.17 -1.77
N ILE A 42 -2.42 8.08 -1.48
CA ILE A 42 -2.31 9.37 -2.16
C ILE A 42 -2.08 9.16 -3.66
N VAL A 43 -1.15 8.27 -4.04
CA VAL A 43 -0.89 7.92 -5.44
C VAL A 43 -2.15 7.39 -6.12
N LEU A 44 -2.89 6.48 -5.46
CA LEU A 44 -4.14 5.95 -5.99
C LEU A 44 -5.17 7.05 -6.25
N VAL A 45 -5.37 7.97 -5.30
CA VAL A 45 -6.32 9.08 -5.46
C VAL A 45 -5.92 9.99 -6.63
N ILE A 46 -4.63 10.34 -6.75
CA ILE A 46 -4.12 11.14 -7.87
C ILE A 46 -4.38 10.44 -9.21
N LEU A 47 -4.12 9.13 -9.30
CA LEU A 47 -4.38 8.35 -10.51
C LEU A 47 -5.86 8.35 -10.88
N VAL A 48 -6.76 8.17 -9.91
CA VAL A 48 -8.21 8.20 -10.14
C VAL A 48 -8.65 9.58 -10.64
N VAL A 49 -8.19 10.65 -10.00
CA VAL A 49 -8.51 12.03 -10.43
C VAL A 49 -8.00 12.30 -11.84
N LEU A 50 -6.77 11.88 -12.17
CA LEU A 50 -6.20 12.04 -13.50
C LEU A 50 -7.04 11.31 -14.55
N VAL A 51 -7.36 10.03 -14.33
CA VAL A 51 -8.17 9.23 -15.26
C VAL A 51 -9.57 9.84 -15.42
N ALA A 52 -10.21 10.24 -14.32
CA ALA A 52 -11.53 10.87 -14.37
C ALA A 52 -11.51 12.19 -15.15
N THR A 53 -10.45 12.99 -14.97
CA THR A 53 -10.29 14.27 -15.69
C THR A 53 -10.09 14.04 -17.18
N LEU A 54 -9.25 13.07 -17.56
CA LEU A 54 -9.03 12.70 -18.96
C LEU A 54 -10.27 12.08 -19.62
N ALA A 55 -11.12 11.39 -18.86
CA ALA A 55 -12.35 10.80 -19.37
C ALA A 55 -13.52 11.80 -19.47
N ALA A 56 -13.47 12.88 -18.70
CA ALA A 56 -14.51 13.91 -18.67
C ALA A 56 -14.28 15.06 -19.66
N GLY A 57 -13.05 15.21 -20.17
CA GLY A 57 -12.70 16.15 -21.25
C GLY A 57 -12.83 15.52 -22.61
#